data_AF-A0A8C6VTE0-F1
#
_entry.id   AF-A0A8C6VTE0-F1
#
_cell.length_a   1.000
_cell.length_b   1.000
_cell.length_c   1.000
_cell.angle_alpha   90.00
_cell.angle_beta   90.00
_cell.angle_gamma   90.00
#
_symmetry.space_group_name_H-M   'P 1'
#
loop_
_entity.id
_entity.type
_entity.pdbx_description
1 polymer ?
#
loop_
_entity_poly.entity_id
_entity_poly.type
_entity_poly.pdbx_seq_one_letter_code
_entity_poly.pdbx_strand_id
1 'polypeptide(L)' 'MLAKTGVYHFSGNNSELGTACGKYYRVCRIAIIDLGVSDIIRSMPEQTSEKKNKL' A
#
# COMPACT_ATOMS: atom_id res chain seq x y z
N MET A 1 -1.37 0.35 13.96
CA MET A 1 -1.60 -0.71 12.97
C MET A 1 -2.09 -1.93 13.74
N LEU A 2 -3.41 -2.21 13.74
CA LEU A 2 -3.98 -3.24 14.62
C LEU A 2 -4.07 -4.63 13.93
N ALA A 3 -3.91 -4.67 12.60
CA ALA A 3 -3.79 -5.88 11.78
C ALA A 3 -2.44 -5.87 11.05
N LYS A 4 -1.88 -7.03 10.72
CA LYS A 4 -0.61 -7.22 9.97
C LYS A 4 -0.68 -6.76 8.49
N THR A 5 -1.59 -5.84 8.17
CA THR A 5 -1.81 -5.35 6.81
C THR A 5 -0.78 -4.28 6.50
N GLY A 6 0.14 -4.56 5.58
CA GLY A 6 1.12 -3.57 5.13
C GLY A 6 0.46 -2.31 4.58
N VAL A 7 1.03 -1.14 4.89
CA VAL A 7 0.64 0.15 4.29
C VAL A 7 1.77 0.65 3.40
N TYR A 8 1.45 0.93 2.13
CA TYR A 8 2.36 1.54 1.16
C TYR A 8 1.97 3.01 0.97
N HIS A 9 2.94 3.90 1.16
CA HIS A 9 2.75 5.32 0.91
C HIS A 9 3.05 5.63 -0.55
N PHE A 10 1.99 5.85 -1.32
CA PHE A 10 2.13 6.30 -2.70
C PHE A 10 2.74 7.71 -2.74
N SER A 11 3.81 7.89 -3.51
CA SER A 11 4.55 9.16 -3.58
C SER A 11 3.87 10.21 -4.48
N GLY A 12 2.89 9.82 -5.30
CA GLY A 12 2.17 10.71 -6.21
C GLY A 12 0.93 11.35 -5.60
N ASN A 13 0.10 11.96 -6.44
CA ASN A 13 -1.15 12.60 -6.01
C ASN A 13 -2.39 11.70 -6.22
N ASN A 14 -3.53 12.13 -5.66
CA ASN A 14 -4.80 11.38 -5.73
C ASN A 14 -5.39 11.28 -7.15
N SER A 15 -5.00 12.17 -8.08
CA SER A 15 -5.43 12.10 -9.48
C SER A 15 -4.65 11.03 -10.23
N GLU A 16 -3.33 10.99 -10.06
CA GLU A 16 -2.45 9.95 -10.60
C GLU A 16 -2.82 8.56 -10.09
N LEU A 17 -3.14 8.46 -8.79
CA LEU A 17 -3.59 7.20 -8.21
C LEU A 17 -4.92 6.71 -8.82
N GLY A 18 -5.85 7.64 -9.07
CA GLY A 18 -7.11 7.35 -9.77
C GLY A 18 -6.87 6.87 -11.20
N THR A 19 -6.02 7.58 -11.96
CA THR A 19 -5.65 7.22 -13.32
C THR A 19 -4.95 5.85 -13.40
N ALA A 20 -4.05 5.55 -12.45
CA ALA A 20 -3.39 4.24 -12.36
C ALA A 20 -4.39 3.09 -12.15
N CYS A 21 -5.53 3.36 -11.51
CA CYS A 21 -6.62 2.40 -11.34
C CYS A 21 -7.67 2.44 -12.47
N GLY A 22 -7.43 3.20 -13.54
CA GLY A 22 -8.37 3.39 -14.65
C GLY A 22 -9.65 4.17 -14.26
N LYS A 23 -9.58 5.04 -13.26
CA LYS A 23 -10.71 5.88 -12.83
C LYS A 23 -10.55 7.33 -13.30
N TYR A 24 -11.67 7.95 -13.68
CA TYR A 24 -11.73 9.37 -14.08
C TYR A 24 -11.94 10.33 -12.91
N TYR A 25 -11.93 9.82 -11.67
CA TYR A 25 -12.08 10.61 -10.44
C TYR A 25 -10.89 10.37 -9.51
N ARG A 26 -10.69 11.30 -8.58
CA ARG A 26 -9.59 11.27 -7.62
C ARG A 26 -9.79 10.15 -6.59
N VAL A 27 -8.73 9.39 -6.31
CA VAL A 27 -8.72 8.29 -5.33
C VAL A 27 -7.73 8.60 -4.22
N CYS A 28 -8.20 8.62 -2.97
CA CYS A 28 -7.36 8.94 -1.81
C CYS A 28 -6.64 7.71 -1.24
N ARG A 29 -7.27 6.53 -1.32
CA ARG A 29 -6.78 5.27 -0.76
C ARG A 29 -7.34 4.09 -1.54
N ILE A 30 -6.57 2.99 -1.57
CA ILE A 30 -6.96 1.71 -2.16
C ILE A 30 -6.70 0.62 -1.13
N ALA A 31 -7.61 -0.35 -1.05
CA ALA A 31 -7.40 -1.59 -0.31
C ALA A 31 -7.35 -2.74 -1.30
N ILE A 32 -6.35 -3.59 -1.17
CA ILE A 32 -6.24 -4.81 -1.96
C ILE A 32 -6.99 -5.92 -1.21
N ILE A 33 -8.11 -6.37 -1.78
CA ILE A 33 -8.95 -7.44 -1.22
C ILE A 33 -8.53 -8.82 -1.72
N ASP A 34 -8.06 -8.87 -2.96
CA ASP A 34 -7.57 -10.06 -3.64
C ASP A 34 -6.42 -9.64 -4.57
N LEU A 35 -5.44 -10.52 -4.69
CA LEU A 35 -4.20 -10.25 -5.44
C LEU A 35 -4.34 -10.64 -6.91
N GLY A 36 -5.19 -11.64 -7.21
CA GLY A 36 -5.23 -12.27 -8.52
C GLY A 36 -3.82 -12.66 -8.98
N VAL A 37 -3.44 -12.19 -10.17
CA VAL A 37 -2.10 -12.39 -10.77
C VAL A 37 -1.17 -11.17 -10.62
N SER A 38 -1.58 -10.17 -9.84
CA SER A 38 -0.83 -8.92 -9.68
C SER A 38 0.41 -9.14 -8.80
N ASP A 39 1.51 -8.49 -9.12
CA ASP A 39 2.79 -8.58 -8.41
C ASP A 39 2.95 -7.52 -7.31
N ILE A 40 1.85 -6.84 -6.93
CA ILE A 40 1.82 -5.69 -6.03
C ILE A 40 2.50 -5.92 -4.66
N ILE A 41 2.45 -7.15 -4.12
CA ILE A 41 3.08 -7.50 -2.84
C ILE A 41 4.60 -7.34 -2.87
N ARG A 42 5.26 -7.46 -4.04
CA ARG A 42 6.71 -7.30 -4.14
C ARG A 42 7.19 -5.90 -3.77
N SER A 43 6.33 -4.90 -3.94
CA SER A 43 6.60 -3.50 -3.58
C SER A 43 6.30 -3.16 -2.12
N MET A 44 5.72 -4.11 -1.36
CA MET A 44 5.40 -3.90 0.05
C MET A 44 6.70 -3.87 0.87
N PRO A 45 7.02 -2.78 1.58
CA PRO A 45 8.13 -2.82 2.53
C PRO A 45 7.84 -3.87 3.61
N GLU A 46 8.82 -4.71 3.91
CA GLU A 46 8.75 -5.58 5.10
C GLU A 46 8.43 -4.72 6.32
N GLN A 47 7.43 -5.16 7.09
CA GLN A 47 7.12 -4.55 8.37
C GLN A 47 8.27 -4.88 9.32
N THR A 48 9.34 -4.09 9.30
CA THR A 48 10.36 -4.12 10.34
C THR A 48 9.70 -3.64 11.62
N SER A 49 9.12 -4.56 12.38
CA SER A 49 8.83 -4.33 13.78
C SER A 49 10.17 -3.98 14.43
N GLU A 50 10.39 -2.70 14.73
CA GLU A 50 11.55 -2.25 15.50
C GLU A 50 11.57 -3.03 16.81
N LYS A 51 12.41 -4.06 16.89
CA LYS A 51 12.81 -4.64 18.18
C LYS A 51 13.78 -3.65 18.85
N LYS A 52 13.27 -2.49 19.27
CA LYS A 52 13.92 -1.66 20.29
C LYS A 52 13.68 -2.33 21.63
N ASN A 53 14.47 -3.37 21.91
CA ASN A 53 14.75 -3.88 23.25
C ASN A 53 15.92 -4.85 23.14
N LYS A 54 17.14 -4.33 23.25
CA LYS A 54 18.29 -5.04 23.83
C LYS A 54 19.25 -4.01 24.39
N LEU A 55 19.26 -3.97 25.73
CA LEU A 55 20.15 -3.32 26.71
C LEU A 55 20.65 -1.90 26.42
#